data_AF-A0A977NLV0-F1
#
_entry.id   AF-A0A977NLV0-F1
#
_cell.length_a   1.000
_cell.length_b   1.000
_cell.length_c   1.000
_cell.angle_alpha   90.00
_cell.angle_beta   90.00
_cell.angle_gamma   90.00
#
_symmetry.space_group_name_H-M   'P 1'
#
loop_
_entity.id
_entity.type
_entity.pdbx_description
1 polymer ?
#
loop_
_entity_poly.entity_id
_entity_poly.type
_entity_poly.pdbx_seq_one_letter_code
_entity_poly.pdbx_strand_id
1 'polypeptide(L)'
;MKERLRNKLEDFELTQIVLDRKVMDYNKQLDQLKNKINLVSYLPLREKLEKQHNGLKDERDAAYKEYLEFKNNISTIINDIDELDLVLNRFMEAVEELSE
;
A
#
# COMPACT_ATOMS: atom_id res chain seq x y z
N MET A 1 19.46 4.46 16.57
CA MET A 1 18.58 3.38 16.04
C MET A 1 17.13 3.85 15.98
N LYS A 2 16.57 4.34 17.09
CA LYS A 2 15.22 4.93 17.19
C LYS A 2 14.89 5.99 16.12
N GLU A 3 15.77 6.96 15.90
CA GLU A 3 15.57 8.01 14.87
C GLU A 3 15.48 7.45 13.44
N ARG A 4 16.32 6.45 13.11
CA ARG A 4 16.31 5.78 11.80
C ARG A 4 15.02 5.00 11.56
N LEU A 5 14.48 4.37 12.59
CA LEU A 5 13.21 3.63 12.51
C LEU A 5 12.04 4.59 12.31
N ARG A 6 12.06 5.73 13.00
CA ARG A 6 11.04 6.78 12.87
C ARG A 6 10.98 7.36 11.46
N ASN A 7 12.14 7.70 10.88
CA ASN A 7 12.21 8.22 9.51
C ASN A 7 11.70 7.20 8.48
N LYS A 8 12.01 5.91 8.66
CA LYS A 8 11.47 4.85 7.79
C LYS A 8 9.95 4.73 7.88
N LEU A 9 9.39 4.87 9.08
CA LEU A 9 7.94 4.87 9.29
C LEU A 9 7.26 6.05 8.57
N GLU A 10 7.82 7.25 8.68
CA GLU A 10 7.33 8.43 7.94
C GLU A 10 7.40 8.23 6.42
N ASP A 11 8.50 7.67 5.90
CA ASP A 11 8.65 7.34 4.47
C ASP A 11 7.59 6.33 4.00
N PHE A 12 7.27 5.35 4.85
CA PHE A 12 6.23 4.35 4.59
C PHE A 12 4.83 4.97 4.57
N GLU A 13 4.51 5.84 5.53
CA GLU A 13 3.23 6.55 5.60
C GLU A 13 3.04 7.45 4.36
N LEU A 14 4.07 8.18 3.94
CA LEU A 14 4.04 9.01 2.73
C LEU A 14 3.80 8.15 1.47
N THR A 15 4.49 7.01 1.38
CA THR A 15 4.31 6.06 0.27
C THR A 15 2.88 5.52 0.24
N GLN A 16 2.30 5.19 1.39
CA GLN A 16 0.93 4.71 1.50
C GLN A 16 -0.08 5.76 0.99
N ILE A 17 0.08 7.03 1.39
CA ILE A 17 -0.77 8.15 0.93
C ILE A 17 -0.71 8.31 -0.59
N VAL A 18 0.47 8.18 -1.19
CA VAL A 18 0.65 8.27 -2.65
C VAL A 18 -0.08 7.13 -3.37
N LEU A 19 0.03 5.91 -2.86
CA LEU A 19 -0.64 4.74 -3.44
C LEU A 19 -2.17 4.84 -3.31
N ASP A 20 -2.68 5.28 -2.15
CA ASP A 20 -4.12 5.47 -1.92
C ASP A 20 -4.71 6.49 -2.92
N ARG A 21 -4.02 7.61 -3.17
CA ARG A 21 -4.42 8.59 -4.20
C ARG A 21 -4.45 7.98 -5.59
N LYS A 22 -3.43 7.20 -5.96
CA LYS A 22 -3.35 6.57 -7.29
C LYS A 22 -4.51 5.60 -7.52
N VAL A 23 -4.86 4.80 -6.51
CA VAL A 23 -6.02 3.89 -6.56
C VAL A 23 -7.33 4.67 -6.73
N MET A 24 -7.50 5.78 -6.01
CA MET A 24 -8.68 6.63 -6.14
C MET A 24 -8.81 7.22 -7.56
N ASP A 25 -7.71 7.68 -8.15
CA ASP A 25 -7.71 8.22 -9.52
C ASP A 25 -8.07 7.15 -10.56
N TYR A 26 -7.54 5.93 -10.44
CA TYR A 26 -7.93 4.82 -11.32
C TYR A 26 -9.41 4.50 -11.22
N ASN A 27 -9.98 4.46 -10.01
CA ASN A 27 -11.41 4.21 -9.83
C ASN A 27 -12.27 5.28 -10.52
N LYS A 28 -11.88 6.56 -10.40
CA LYS A 28 -12.57 7.65 -11.10
C LYS A 28 -12.50 7.51 -12.62
N GLN A 29 -11.34 7.13 -13.16
CA GLN A 29 -11.18 6.91 -14.61
C GLN A 29 -12.03 5.73 -15.11
N LEU A 30 -12.06 4.62 -14.36
CA LEU A 30 -12.87 3.45 -14.67
C LEU A 30 -14.36 3.80 -14.71
N ASP A 31 -14.87 4.56 -13.73
CA ASP A 31 -16.27 5.00 -13.69
C ASP A 31 -16.61 5.89 -14.90
N GLN A 32 -15.73 6.82 -15.26
CA GLN A 32 -15.92 7.67 -16.44
C GLN A 32 -15.95 6.85 -17.74
N LEU A 33 -15.06 5.86 -17.89
CA LEU A 33 -15.04 4.96 -19.05
C LEU A 33 -16.30 4.09 -19.12
N LYS A 34 -16.74 3.53 -17.99
CA LYS A 34 -17.97 2.74 -17.90
C LYS A 34 -19.19 3.55 -18.34
N ASN A 35 -19.28 4.80 -17.91
CA ASN A 35 -20.35 5.70 -18.35
C ASN A 35 -20.30 5.98 -19.86
N LYS A 36 -19.10 6.20 -20.44
CA LYS A 36 -18.95 6.38 -21.89
C LYS A 36 -19.37 5.14 -22.68
N ILE A 37 -18.97 3.95 -22.24
CA ILE A 37 -19.36 2.67 -22.86
C ILE A 37 -20.88 2.54 -22.91
N ASN A 38 -21.57 2.85 -21.81
CA ASN A 38 -23.03 2.77 -21.72
C ASN A 38 -23.76 3.72 -22.68
N LEU A 39 -23.14 4.84 -23.07
CA LEU A 39 -23.75 5.85 -23.94
C LEU A 39 -23.41 5.66 -25.42
N VAL A 40 -22.45 4.81 -25.76
CA VAL A 40 -21.98 4.60 -27.15
C VAL A 40 -22.75 3.47 -27.81
N SER A 41 -23.46 3.78 -28.90
CA SER A 41 -24.15 2.79 -29.76
C SER A 41 -23.29 2.27 -30.91
N TYR A 42 -22.20 2.96 -31.26
CA TYR A 42 -21.30 2.53 -32.34
C TYR A 42 -20.35 1.42 -31.87
N LEU A 43 -20.61 0.20 -32.34
CA LEU A 43 -19.95 -1.04 -31.91
C LEU A 43 -18.41 -0.98 -31.90
N PRO A 44 -17.70 -0.57 -32.97
CA PRO A 44 -16.24 -0.53 -32.96
C PRO A 44 -15.64 0.42 -31.92
N LEU A 45 -16.33 1.53 -31.64
CA LEU A 45 -15.90 2.49 -30.61
C LEU A 45 -16.19 1.93 -29.21
N ARG A 46 -17.31 1.24 -29.02
CA ARG A 46 -17.65 0.56 -27.78
C ARG A 46 -16.61 -0.51 -27.43
N GLU A 47 -16.24 -1.36 -28.38
CA GLU A 47 -15.20 -2.39 -28.19
C GLU A 47 -13.84 -1.77 -27.83
N LYS A 48 -13.48 -0.64 -28.45
CA LYS A 48 -12.25 0.10 -28.12
C LYS A 48 -12.27 0.60 -26.67
N LEU A 49 -13.38 1.18 -26.23
CA LEU A 49 -13.55 1.67 -24.85
C LEU A 49 -13.56 0.52 -23.84
N GLU A 50 -14.20 -0.61 -24.16
CA GLU A 50 -14.19 -1.81 -23.31
C GLU A 50 -12.77 -2.38 -23.14
N LYS A 51 -11.96 -2.41 -24.21
CA LYS A 51 -10.53 -2.79 -24.12
C LYS A 51 -9.74 -1.85 -23.22
N GLN A 52 -9.95 -0.54 -23.34
CA GLN A 52 -9.28 0.45 -22.48
C GLN A 52 -9.70 0.31 -21.01
N HIS A 53 -10.99 0.10 -20.76
CA HIS A 53 -11.51 -0.13 -19.41
C HIS A 53 -10.88 -1.38 -18.77
N ASN A 54 -10.79 -2.49 -19.51
CA ASN A 54 -10.19 -3.72 -19.00
C ASN A 54 -8.69 -3.57 -18.74
N GLY A 55 -7.95 -2.89 -19.64
CA GLY A 55 -6.52 -2.62 -19.41
C GLY A 55 -6.26 -1.80 -18.14
N LEU A 56 -7.02 -0.71 -17.94
CA LEU A 56 -6.92 0.10 -16.71
C LEU A 56 -7.33 -0.67 -15.45
N LYS A 57 -8.29 -1.58 -15.56
CA LYS A 57 -8.69 -2.44 -14.45
C LYS A 57 -7.55 -3.39 -14.06
N ASP A 58 -6.89 -4.00 -15.04
CA ASP A 58 -5.76 -4.89 -14.80
C ASP A 58 -4.56 -4.14 -14.18
N GLU A 59 -4.25 -2.95 -14.68
CA GLU A 59 -3.20 -2.08 -14.10
C GLU A 59 -3.50 -1.68 -12.65
N ARG A 60 -4.76 -1.33 -12.37
CA ARG A 60 -5.21 -1.01 -11.00
C ARG A 60 -5.07 -2.23 -10.09
N ASP A 61 -5.50 -3.40 -10.54
CA ASP A 61 -5.47 -4.63 -9.75
C ASP A 61 -4.03 -5.06 -9.44
N ALA A 62 -3.11 -4.91 -10.40
CA ALA A 62 -1.68 -5.12 -10.18
C ALA A 62 -1.10 -4.14 -9.15
N ALA A 63 -1.36 -2.84 -9.31
CA ALA A 63 -0.90 -1.82 -8.37
C ALA A 63 -1.48 -2.02 -6.95
N TYR A 64 -2.73 -2.48 -6.86
CA TYR A 64 -3.37 -2.76 -5.58
C TYR A 64 -2.77 -4.00 -4.89
N LYS A 65 -2.37 -5.02 -5.65
CA LYS A 65 -1.66 -6.18 -5.10
C LYS A 65 -0.30 -5.77 -4.53
N GLU A 66 0.48 -4.99 -5.26
CA GLU A 66 1.77 -4.45 -4.78
C GLU A 66 1.59 -3.62 -3.50
N TYR A 67 0.55 -2.79 -3.45
CA TYR A 67 0.19 -2.04 -2.24
C TYR A 67 -0.09 -2.94 -1.04
N LEU A 68 -0.84 -4.03 -1.22
CA LEU A 68 -1.15 -4.97 -0.13
C LEU A 68 0.10 -5.70 0.36
N GLU A 69 0.97 -6.13 -0.54
CA GLU A 69 2.25 -6.76 -0.20
C GLU A 69 3.14 -5.81 0.60
N PHE A 70 3.24 -4.55 0.15
CA PHE A 70 3.99 -3.52 0.85
C PHE A 70 3.44 -3.24 2.25
N LYS A 71 2.11 -3.13 2.38
CA LYS A 71 1.43 -2.93 3.67
C LYS A 71 1.67 -4.08 4.63
N ASN A 72 1.64 -5.33 4.14
CA ASN A 72 1.95 -6.50 4.95
C ASN A 72 3.41 -6.47 5.43
N ASN A 73 4.36 -6.13 4.56
CA ASN A 73 5.76 -6.02 4.94
C ASN A 73 6.00 -4.97 6.03
N ILE A 74 5.33 -3.82 5.95
CA ILE A 74 5.37 -2.80 7.02
C ILE A 74 4.85 -3.39 8.33
N SER A 75 3.72 -4.11 8.30
CA SER A 75 3.16 -4.72 9.50
C SER A 75 4.11 -5.74 10.14
N THR A 76 4.82 -6.55 9.34
CA THR A 76 5.83 -7.49 9.84
C THR A 76 6.98 -6.75 10.50
N ILE A 77 7.51 -5.70 9.85
CA ILE A 77 8.61 -4.89 10.42
C ILE A 77 8.22 -4.26 11.75
N ILE A 78 6.97 -3.78 11.88
CA ILE A 78 6.47 -3.22 13.15
C ILE A 78 6.46 -4.29 14.25
N ASN A 79 5.95 -5.49 13.97
CA ASN A 79 5.95 -6.59 14.94
C ASN A 79 7.38 -6.99 15.35
N ASP A 80 8.31 -7.07 14.40
CA ASP A 80 9.71 -7.38 14.68
C ASP A 80 10.38 -6.33 15.58
N ILE A 81 10.02 -5.04 15.41
CA ILE A 81 10.49 -3.95 16.27
C ILE A 81 9.93 -4.11 17.70
N ASP A 82 8.65 -4.42 17.84
CA ASP A 82 8.02 -4.61 19.15
C ASP A 82 8.64 -5.80 19.92
N GLU A 83 8.97 -6.90 19.21
CA GLU A 83 9.67 -8.04 19.79
C GLU A 83 11.10 -7.68 20.23
N LEU A 84 11.83 -6.92 19.41
CA LEU A 84 13.18 -6.46 19.76
C LEU A 84 13.16 -5.54 20.99
N ASP A 85 12.17 -4.64 21.09
CA ASP A 85 12.01 -3.76 22.27
C ASP A 85 11.71 -4.58 23.54
N LEU A 86 10.90 -5.64 23.45
CA LEU A 86 10.67 -6.58 24.57
C LEU A 86 11.95 -7.30 25.00
N VAL A 87 12.75 -7.77 24.04
CA VAL A 87 14.02 -8.45 24.32
C VAL A 87 15.02 -7.48 24.96
N LEU A 88 15.10 -6.25 24.45
CA LEU A 88 15.95 -5.19 25.01
C LEU A 88 15.58 -4.87 26.46
N ASN A 89 14.28 -4.73 26.76
CA ASN A 89 13.83 -4.47 28.14
C ASN A 89 14.22 -5.59 29.09
N ARG A 90 14.00 -6.86 28.71
CA ARG A 90 14.42 -8.02 29.52
C ARG A 90 15.93 -8.08 29.73
N PHE A 91 16.71 -7.72 28.70
CA PHE A 91 18.15 -7.68 28.81
C PHE A 91 18.61 -6.58 29.78
N MET A 92 17.97 -5.40 29.75
CA MET A 92 18.26 -4.33 30.70
C MET A 92 17.92 -4.73 32.13
N GLU A 93 16.76 -5.34 32.38
CA GLU A 93 16.37 -5.88 33.69
C GLU A 93 17.41 -6.88 34.23
N ALA A 94 17.84 -7.83 33.40
CA ALA A 94 18.86 -8.81 33.79
C ALA A 94 20.23 -8.18 34.09
N VAL A 95 20.60 -7.12 33.36
CA VAL A 95 21.84 -6.36 33.63
C VAL A 95 21.72 -5.59 34.94
N GLU A 96 20.57 -4.98 35.23
CA GLU A 96 20.32 -4.31 36.51
C GLU A 96 20.42 -5.30 37.68
N GLU A 97 19.78 -6.47 37.58
CA GLU A 97 19.86 -7.53 38.61
C GLU A 97 21.29 -8.04 38.85
N LEU A 98 22.14 -8.11 37.82
CA LEU A 98 23.53 -8.53 37.95
C LEU A 98 24.46 -7.43 38.50
N SER A 99 23.97 -6.19 38.54
CA SER A 99 24.72 -5.02 38.99
C SER A 99 24.46 -4.66 40.47
N GLU A 100 23.46 -5.29 41.10
CA GLU A 100 23.17 -5.26 42.54
C GLU A 100 23.92 -6.35 43.33
#